data_AF-A0A6B3SVT2-F1
#
_entry.id   AF-A0A6B3SVT2-F1
#
_cell.length_a   1.000
_cell.length_b   1.000
_cell.length_c   1.000
_cell.angle_alpha   90.00
_cell.angle_beta   90.00
_cell.angle_gamma   90.00
#
_symmetry.space_group_name_H-M   'P 1'
#
loop_
_entity.id
_entity.type
_entity.pdbx_description
1 polymer ?
#
loop_
_entity_poly.entity_id
_entity_poly.type
_entity_poly.pdbx_seq_one_letter_code
_entity_poly.pdbx_strand_id
1 'polypeptide(L)'
;MRIFRIEATLGVSAIVISAMLGGCGGGGDSAPVAAATVPDSVPAPAPVPAPEPAAPAPAPAPAAPSPVPTPAPAVRFAEVNTIIQARCLLCHSAVSGNRTGFNASGLAFDTPAQISSFAVLMNSAIQSRTMPLDNATGMTDAERAAFAQWFAQGANVNE
;
A
#
# COMPACT_ATOMS: atom_id res chain seq x y z
N MET A 1 -37.88 18.88 28.90
CA MET A 1 -38.33 18.18 27.69
C MET A 1 -37.45 16.94 27.53
N ARG A 2 -38.05 15.76 27.37
CA ARG A 2 -37.42 14.45 27.62
C ARG A 2 -36.39 14.05 26.57
N ILE A 3 -35.32 13.46 27.06
CA ILE A 3 -34.22 12.78 26.35
C ILE A 3 -34.77 11.50 25.71
N PHE A 4 -34.52 11.26 24.42
CA PHE A 4 -34.76 9.96 23.78
C PHE A 4 -33.42 9.34 23.39
N ARG A 5 -32.98 8.37 24.21
CA ARG A 5 -32.01 7.34 23.84
C ARG A 5 -32.75 6.30 23.00
N ILE A 6 -32.18 5.91 21.86
CA ILE A 6 -32.58 4.70 21.14
C ILE A 6 -31.35 3.82 21.06
N GLU A 7 -31.32 2.81 21.91
CA GLU A 7 -30.40 1.68 21.83
C GLU A 7 -31.01 0.65 20.88
N ALA A 8 -30.28 0.27 19.84
CA ALA A 8 -30.63 -0.81 18.93
C ALA A 8 -29.57 -1.91 19.05
N THR A 9 -29.87 -2.90 19.89
CA THR A 9 -29.16 -4.16 20.06
C THR A 9 -29.73 -5.24 19.14
N LEU A 10 -28.85 -6.18 18.77
CA LEU A 10 -29.05 -7.55 18.27
C LEU A 10 -28.99 -7.77 16.76
N GLY A 11 -28.05 -8.64 16.37
CA GLY A 11 -27.98 -9.24 15.03
C GLY A 11 -26.67 -9.95 14.74
N VAL A 12 -26.26 -10.90 15.59
CA VAL A 12 -25.13 -11.80 15.34
C VAL A 12 -25.45 -12.68 14.12
N SER A 13 -24.62 -12.61 13.08
CA SER A 13 -24.48 -13.69 12.09
C SER A 13 -23.03 -13.78 11.63
N ALA A 14 -22.29 -14.65 12.32
CA ALA A 14 -21.01 -15.17 11.84
C ALA A 14 -21.28 -16.13 10.68
N ILE A 15 -20.80 -15.80 9.48
CA ILE A 15 -20.75 -16.71 8.34
C ILE A 15 -19.32 -17.25 8.28
N VAL A 16 -19.18 -18.50 8.71
CA VAL A 16 -17.97 -19.32 8.56
C VAL A 16 -18.15 -20.09 7.26
N ILE A 17 -17.35 -19.77 6.23
CA ILE A 17 -17.26 -20.58 5.02
C ILE A 17 -15.89 -21.25 5.01
N SER A 18 -15.90 -22.50 5.48
CA SER A 18 -14.82 -23.46 5.30
C SER A 18 -14.77 -23.89 3.83
N ALA A 19 -13.64 -23.64 3.15
CA ALA A 19 -13.34 -24.23 1.85
C ALA A 19 -12.40 -25.43 2.03
N MET A 20 -12.88 -26.58 1.57
CA MET A 20 -12.31 -27.90 1.77
C MET A 20 -11.06 -28.15 0.89
N LEU A 21 -10.14 -28.91 1.47
CA LEU A 21 -8.95 -29.51 0.85
C LEU A 21 -9.31 -30.33 -0.39
N GLY A 22 -8.68 -30.02 -1.52
CA GLY A 22 -8.63 -30.89 -2.70
C GLY A 22 -7.23 -31.46 -2.87
N GLY A 23 -7.03 -32.68 -2.37
CA GLY A 23 -5.88 -33.52 -2.72
C GLY A 23 -6.08 -34.16 -4.10
N CYS A 24 -5.00 -34.24 -4.88
CA CYS A 24 -4.92 -35.08 -6.06
C CYS A 24 -3.74 -36.03 -5.87
N GLY A 25 -4.00 -37.34 -5.97
CA GLY A 25 -3.02 -38.40 -5.87
C GLY A 25 -2.92 -39.20 -7.17
N GLY A 26 -1.74 -39.77 -7.40
CA GLY A 26 -1.58 -41.15 -7.88
C GLY A 26 -1.42 -41.41 -9.39
N GLY A 27 -0.37 -42.18 -9.72
CA GLY A 27 -0.20 -42.98 -10.95
C GLY A 27 1.04 -42.56 -11.76
N GLY A 28 2.05 -43.38 -12.07
CA GLY A 28 2.19 -44.83 -11.96
C GLY A 28 2.19 -45.47 -13.36
N ASP A 29 3.32 -45.47 -14.05
CA ASP A 29 3.53 -46.22 -15.29
C ASP A 29 4.80 -47.09 -15.21
N SER A 30 4.57 -48.39 -15.31
CA SER A 30 5.56 -49.45 -15.42
C SER A 30 5.90 -49.70 -16.89
N ALA A 31 7.17 -49.95 -17.19
CA ALA A 31 7.63 -50.60 -18.41
C ALA A 31 8.76 -51.61 -18.09
N PRO A 32 9.01 -52.62 -18.94
CA PRO A 32 9.16 -54.00 -18.49
C PRO A 32 10.60 -54.48 -18.24
N VAL A 33 10.65 -55.58 -17.50
CA VAL A 33 11.80 -56.46 -17.26
C VAL A 33 12.48 -56.95 -18.55
N ALA A 34 13.80 -56.80 -18.59
CA ALA A 34 14.70 -57.71 -19.28
C ALA A 34 15.72 -58.23 -18.27
N ALA A 35 15.68 -59.53 -18.02
CA ALA A 35 16.62 -60.23 -17.17
C ALA A 35 17.98 -60.36 -17.88
N ALA A 36 19.05 -59.96 -17.18
CA ALA A 36 20.40 -60.42 -17.49
C ALA A 36 21.19 -60.52 -16.18
N THR A 37 21.60 -61.74 -15.88
CA THR A 37 22.35 -62.22 -14.72
C THR A 37 23.75 -61.63 -14.62
N VAL A 38 24.19 -61.32 -13.40
CA VAL A 38 25.61 -61.44 -12.99
C VAL A 38 25.69 -61.84 -11.51
N PRO A 39 26.60 -62.77 -11.16
CA PRO A 39 26.80 -63.25 -9.79
C PRO A 39 27.80 -62.36 -9.03
N ASP A 40 27.93 -62.69 -7.75
CA ASP A 40 29.11 -62.54 -6.89
C ASP A 40 28.97 -61.57 -5.72
N SER A 41 29.21 -62.15 -4.55
CA SER A 41 29.02 -61.59 -3.23
C SER A 41 30.11 -60.56 -2.94
N VAL A 42 29.76 -59.28 -2.98
CA VAL A 42 30.63 -58.22 -2.45
C VAL A 42 30.55 -58.25 -0.92
N PRO A 43 31.65 -58.41 -0.17
CA PRO A 43 31.64 -58.28 1.28
C PRO A 43 31.29 -56.83 1.67
N ALA A 44 30.43 -56.69 2.68
CA ALA A 44 29.98 -55.39 3.17
C ALA A 44 31.19 -54.52 3.60
N PRO A 45 31.23 -53.22 3.23
CA PRO A 45 32.25 -52.31 3.74
C PRO A 45 32.07 -52.15 5.26
N ALA A 46 33.19 -52.05 5.98
CA ALA A 46 33.19 -51.77 7.41
C ALA A 46 32.45 -50.44 7.70
N PRO A 47 31.76 -50.32 8.85
CA PRO A 47 31.06 -49.09 9.20
C PRO A 47 32.06 -47.95 9.38
N VAL A 48 31.84 -46.85 8.67
CA VAL A 48 32.55 -45.59 8.90
C VAL A 48 32.11 -45.05 10.26
N PRO A 49 33.03 -44.64 11.16
CA PRO A 49 32.66 -44.04 12.43
C PRO A 49 31.84 -42.76 12.20
N ALA A 50 30.78 -42.61 12.99
CA ALA A 50 29.89 -41.45 12.93
C ALA A 50 30.66 -40.14 13.21
N PRO A 51 30.33 -39.02 12.54
CA PRO A 51 30.96 -37.75 12.82
C PRO A 51 30.67 -37.31 14.27
N GLU A 52 31.71 -36.90 14.97
CA GLU A 52 31.61 -36.34 16.32
C GLU A 52 30.78 -35.05 16.28
N PRO A 53 29.82 -34.82 17.20
CA PRO A 53 28.96 -33.65 17.17
C PRO A 53 29.77 -32.35 17.26
N ALA A 54 29.66 -31.50 16.24
CA ALA A 54 30.23 -30.17 16.26
C ALA A 54 29.59 -29.33 17.38
N ALA A 55 30.42 -28.68 18.18
CA ALA A 55 29.98 -27.82 19.27
C ALA A 55 29.05 -26.69 18.76
N PRO A 56 28.02 -26.30 19.54
CA PRO A 56 27.08 -25.27 19.12
C PRO A 56 27.77 -23.89 19.07
N ALA A 57 27.46 -23.13 18.01
CA ALA A 57 27.96 -21.77 17.81
C ALA A 57 27.40 -20.80 18.89
N PRO A 58 28.17 -19.77 19.29
CA PRO A 58 27.71 -18.78 20.26
C PRO A 58 26.53 -17.96 19.72
N ALA A 59 25.61 -17.59 20.61
CA ALA A 59 24.40 -16.83 20.28
C ALA A 59 24.72 -15.39 19.82
N PRO A 60 23.93 -14.82 18.89
CA PRO A 60 24.14 -13.46 18.40
C PRO A 60 23.85 -12.42 19.49
N ALA A 61 24.69 -11.38 19.55
CA ALA A 61 24.54 -10.28 20.49
C ALA A 61 23.29 -9.42 20.21
N PRO A 62 22.71 -8.75 21.22
CA PRO A 62 21.53 -7.90 21.05
C PRO A 62 21.80 -6.74 20.08
N ALA A 63 20.88 -6.53 19.12
CA ALA A 63 20.94 -5.40 18.21
C ALA A 63 20.68 -4.08 18.96
N ALA A 64 21.48 -3.06 18.64
CA ALA A 64 21.29 -1.72 19.19
C ALA A 64 19.94 -1.11 18.74
N PRO A 65 19.31 -0.25 19.56
CA PRO A 65 18.05 0.39 19.21
C PRO A 65 18.23 1.33 18.02
N SER A 66 17.31 1.24 17.05
CA SER A 66 17.25 2.15 15.90
C SER A 66 16.89 3.59 16.34
N PRO A 67 17.46 4.61 15.70
CA PRO A 67 17.12 6.00 16.00
C PRO A 67 15.64 6.28 15.71
N VAL A 68 15.01 7.05 16.59
CA VAL A 68 13.64 7.56 16.40
C VAL A 68 13.68 8.69 15.38
N PRO A 69 12.84 8.66 14.32
CA PRO A 69 12.83 9.72 13.33
C PRO A 69 12.33 11.06 13.91
N THR A 70 13.05 12.14 13.63
CA THR A 70 12.63 13.51 13.94
C THR A 70 11.44 13.90 13.06
N PRO A 71 10.37 14.52 13.61
CA PRO A 71 9.26 15.01 12.80
C PRO A 71 9.74 16.03 11.76
N ALA A 72 9.30 15.85 10.51
CA ALA A 72 9.55 16.82 9.45
C ALA A 72 8.83 18.15 9.75
N PRO A 73 9.35 19.30 9.29
CA PRO A 73 8.66 20.58 9.41
C PRO A 73 7.27 20.52 8.75
N ALA A 74 6.30 21.22 9.34
CA ALA A 74 4.95 21.34 8.81
C ALA A 74 4.93 22.04 7.44
N VAL A 75 3.97 21.69 6.59
CA VAL A 75 3.83 22.26 5.24
C VAL A 75 2.74 23.31 5.31
N ARG A 76 3.13 24.58 5.14
CA ARG A 76 2.18 25.70 5.23
C ARG A 76 1.29 25.74 4.00
N PHE A 77 0.05 26.22 4.19
CA PHE A 77 -0.87 26.44 3.08
C PHE A 77 -0.28 27.27 1.93
N ALA A 78 0.57 28.27 2.23
CA ALA A 78 1.21 29.09 1.19
C ALA A 78 1.99 28.25 0.16
N GLU A 79 2.67 27.19 0.60
CA GLU A 79 3.43 26.28 -0.28
C GLU A 79 2.48 25.43 -1.13
N VAL A 80 1.44 24.87 -0.51
CA VAL A 80 0.40 24.11 -1.21
C VAL A 80 -0.35 24.97 -2.21
N ASN A 81 -0.64 26.22 -1.86
CA ASN A 81 -1.31 27.16 -2.75
C ASN A 81 -0.46 27.43 -4.00
N THR A 82 0.88 27.56 -3.88
CA THR A 82 1.76 27.65 -5.05
C THR A 82 1.63 26.44 -5.98
N ILE A 83 1.52 25.23 -5.43
CA ILE A 83 1.29 24.01 -6.20
C ILE A 83 -0.08 24.07 -6.89
N ILE A 84 -1.13 24.47 -6.18
CA ILE A 84 -2.49 24.56 -6.74
C ILE A 84 -2.55 25.58 -7.89
N GLN A 85 -1.91 26.74 -7.73
CA GLN A 85 -1.82 27.74 -8.79
C GLN A 85 -1.11 27.19 -10.02
N ALA A 86 -0.02 26.45 -9.83
CA ALA A 86 0.78 25.93 -10.94
C ALA A 86 0.14 24.70 -11.64
N ARG A 87 -0.57 23.85 -10.89
CA ARG A 87 -0.98 22.53 -11.36
C ARG A 87 -2.49 22.38 -11.59
N CYS A 88 -3.32 23.20 -10.94
CA CYS A 88 -4.77 22.97 -10.90
C CYS A 88 -5.57 24.05 -11.64
N LEU A 89 -5.22 25.33 -11.51
CA LEU A 89 -6.07 26.44 -11.98
C LEU A 89 -6.22 26.55 -13.49
N LEU A 90 -5.33 25.93 -14.27
CA LEU A 90 -5.50 25.83 -15.72
C LEU A 90 -6.86 25.22 -16.08
N CYS A 91 -7.32 24.26 -15.27
CA CYS A 91 -8.54 23.50 -15.46
C CYS A 91 -9.61 23.87 -14.41
N HIS A 92 -9.21 23.94 -13.14
CA HIS A 92 -10.10 24.10 -11.98
C HIS A 92 -10.12 25.53 -11.43
N SER A 93 -10.24 26.53 -12.30
CA SER A 93 -10.62 27.90 -11.89
C SER A 93 -12.04 28.20 -12.37
N ALA A 94 -12.71 29.16 -11.75
CA ALA A 94 -14.01 29.64 -12.19
C ALA A 94 -13.97 30.14 -13.64
N VAL A 95 -12.85 30.73 -14.06
CA VAL A 95 -12.64 31.23 -15.43
C VAL A 95 -12.41 30.07 -16.40
N SER A 96 -11.53 29.13 -16.07
CA SER A 96 -11.25 27.97 -16.92
C SER A 96 -12.40 26.98 -16.99
N GLY A 97 -13.22 26.89 -15.94
CA GLY A 97 -14.37 26.00 -15.92
C GLY A 97 -15.46 26.34 -16.94
N ASN A 98 -15.45 27.58 -17.46
CA ASN A 98 -16.34 27.99 -18.55
C ASN A 98 -15.80 27.63 -19.95
N ARG A 99 -14.57 27.06 -20.05
CA ARG A 99 -14.02 26.57 -21.32
C ARG A 99 -14.30 25.08 -21.48
N THR A 100 -14.91 24.71 -22.61
CA THR A 100 -15.22 23.32 -22.96
C THR A 100 -13.99 22.43 -22.81
N GLY A 101 -14.12 21.34 -22.02
CA GLY A 101 -13.07 20.34 -21.83
C GLY A 101 -12.09 20.60 -20.69
N PHE A 102 -12.08 21.79 -20.06
CA PHE A 102 -11.12 22.11 -18.99
C PHE A 102 -11.63 21.80 -17.58
N ASN A 103 -12.94 21.67 -17.34
CA ASN A 103 -13.48 21.34 -16.02
C ASN A 103 -14.77 20.51 -16.07
N ALA A 104 -14.67 19.23 -16.40
CA ALA A 104 -15.83 18.35 -16.40
C ALA A 104 -16.49 18.24 -15.00
N SER A 105 -15.72 18.44 -13.94
CA SER A 105 -16.19 18.32 -12.55
C SER A 105 -16.95 19.54 -12.01
N GLY A 106 -16.84 20.69 -12.68
CA GLY A 106 -17.35 21.97 -12.16
C GLY A 106 -16.66 22.49 -10.90
N LEU A 107 -15.56 21.87 -10.44
CA LEU A 107 -14.83 22.28 -9.23
C LEU A 107 -13.91 23.45 -9.51
N ALA A 108 -13.92 24.44 -8.63
CA ALA A 108 -13.05 25.62 -8.70
C ALA A 108 -12.21 25.73 -7.42
N PHE A 109 -10.94 26.11 -7.55
CA PHE A 109 -9.97 26.20 -6.47
C PHE A 109 -9.36 27.61 -6.36
N ASP A 110 -10.12 28.65 -6.75
CA ASP A 110 -9.63 30.04 -6.79
C ASP A 110 -9.40 30.64 -5.40
N THR A 111 -10.09 30.11 -4.38
CA THR A 111 -10.06 30.63 -3.01
C THR A 111 -9.60 29.59 -2.00
N PRO A 112 -8.96 30.00 -0.88
CA PRO A 112 -8.58 29.08 0.19
C PRO A 112 -9.77 28.29 0.76
N ALA A 113 -10.94 28.93 0.86
CA ALA A 113 -12.16 28.27 1.34
C ALA A 113 -12.61 27.13 0.42
N GLN A 114 -12.55 27.33 -0.91
CA GLN A 114 -12.84 26.27 -1.88
C GLN A 114 -11.81 25.14 -1.79
N ILE A 115 -10.51 25.47 -1.72
CA ILE A 115 -9.42 24.49 -1.61
C ILE A 115 -9.62 23.61 -0.37
N SER A 116 -9.86 24.21 0.79
CA SER A 116 -10.10 23.47 2.04
C SER A 116 -11.35 22.60 1.94
N SER A 117 -12.45 23.13 1.37
CA SER A 117 -13.72 22.39 1.21
C SER A 117 -13.59 21.14 0.34
N PHE A 118 -12.67 21.14 -0.63
CA PHE A 118 -12.46 20.03 -1.56
C PHE A 118 -11.16 19.25 -1.31
N ALA A 119 -10.45 19.51 -0.21
CA ALA A 119 -9.13 18.95 0.05
C ALA A 119 -9.09 17.40 -0.01
N VAL A 120 -10.15 16.73 0.44
CA VAL A 120 -10.28 15.25 0.36
C VAL A 120 -10.30 14.78 -1.09
N LEU A 121 -11.11 15.41 -1.95
CA LEU A 121 -11.22 15.06 -3.37
C LEU A 121 -9.93 15.39 -4.11
N MET A 122 -9.33 16.54 -3.82
CA MET A 122 -8.03 16.94 -4.38
C MET A 122 -6.96 15.92 -4.00
N ASN A 123 -6.84 15.55 -2.72
CA ASN A 123 -5.88 14.56 -2.27
C ASN A 123 -6.09 13.21 -2.97
N SER A 124 -7.33 12.72 -3.06
CA SER A 124 -7.63 11.49 -3.77
C SER A 124 -7.17 11.55 -5.22
N ALA A 125 -7.50 12.61 -5.95
CA ALA A 125 -7.16 12.76 -7.37
C ALA A 125 -5.65 12.94 -7.62
N ILE A 126 -4.96 13.62 -6.71
CA ILE A 126 -3.51 13.82 -6.75
C ILE A 126 -2.77 12.51 -6.47
N GLN A 127 -3.17 11.78 -5.44
CA GLN A 127 -2.50 10.54 -5.04
C GLN A 127 -2.79 9.38 -6.00
N SER A 128 -4.00 9.32 -6.58
CA SER A 128 -4.32 8.37 -7.65
C SER A 128 -3.69 8.73 -9.00
N ARG A 129 -3.03 9.91 -9.09
CA ARG A 129 -2.47 10.46 -10.34
C ARG A 129 -3.51 10.63 -11.45
N THR A 130 -4.79 10.72 -11.08
CA THR A 130 -5.87 11.05 -12.02
C THR A 130 -5.80 12.51 -12.44
N MET A 131 -5.35 13.37 -11.52
CA MET A 131 -5.07 14.78 -11.78
C MET A 131 -3.61 15.10 -11.46
N PRO A 132 -2.97 15.97 -12.26
CA PRO A 132 -3.45 16.52 -13.54
C PRO A 132 -3.57 15.42 -14.62
N LEU A 133 -4.54 15.52 -15.53
CA LEU A 133 -4.73 14.56 -16.63
C LEU A 133 -3.43 14.38 -17.42
N ASP A 134 -2.99 13.14 -17.59
CA ASP A 134 -1.70 12.76 -18.20
C ASP A 134 -0.49 13.56 -17.68
N ASN A 135 -0.59 14.05 -16.43
CA ASN A 135 0.36 14.97 -15.82
C ASN A 135 0.68 16.21 -16.70
N ALA A 136 -0.29 16.74 -17.44
CA ALA A 136 -0.11 17.81 -18.41
C ALA A 136 0.55 19.09 -17.85
N THR A 137 0.45 19.34 -16.54
CA THR A 137 1.08 20.49 -15.87
C THR A 137 2.42 20.15 -15.20
N GLY A 138 2.93 18.93 -15.35
CA GLY A 138 4.23 18.52 -14.80
C GLY A 138 4.29 18.46 -13.26
N MET A 139 3.22 18.01 -12.60
CA MET A 139 3.22 17.84 -11.15
C MET A 139 4.19 16.73 -10.72
N THR A 140 5.13 17.06 -9.85
CA THR A 140 6.20 16.17 -9.37
C THR A 140 5.77 15.35 -8.16
N ASP A 141 6.45 14.24 -7.88
CA ASP A 141 6.17 13.45 -6.68
C ASP A 141 6.43 14.22 -5.37
N ALA A 142 7.38 15.16 -5.38
CA ALA A 142 7.64 16.04 -4.23
C ALA A 142 6.44 16.96 -3.95
N GLU A 143 5.83 17.53 -4.99
CA GLU A 143 4.62 18.36 -4.84
C GLU A 143 3.42 17.53 -4.38
N ARG A 144 3.28 16.28 -4.84
CA ARG A 144 2.25 15.34 -4.34
C ARG A 144 2.46 15.04 -2.86
N ALA A 145 3.70 14.77 -2.46
CA ALA A 145 4.04 14.53 -1.06
C ALA A 145 3.76 15.75 -0.17
N ALA A 146 4.10 16.96 -0.63
CA ALA A 146 3.79 18.19 0.10
C ALA A 146 2.27 18.39 0.27
N PHE A 147 1.49 18.15 -0.79
CA PHE A 147 0.02 18.19 -0.70
C PHE A 147 -0.53 17.17 0.29
N ALA A 148 -0.06 15.91 0.22
CA ALA A 148 -0.49 14.85 1.13
C ALA A 148 -0.12 15.17 2.60
N GLN A 149 1.05 15.77 2.84
CA GLN A 149 1.49 16.16 4.16
C GLN A 149 0.63 17.31 4.73
N TRP A 150 0.30 18.31 3.93
CA TRP A 150 -0.63 19.39 4.30
C TRP A 150 -2.04 18.86 4.56
N PHE A 151 -2.52 17.93 3.73
CA PHE A 151 -3.80 17.25 3.95
C PHE A 151 -3.82 16.50 5.29
N ALA A 152 -2.74 15.77 5.62
CA ALA A 152 -2.58 15.08 6.90
C ALA A 152 -2.49 16.03 8.11
N GLN A 153 -2.10 17.30 7.91
CA GLN A 153 -2.12 18.36 8.92
C GLN A 153 -3.52 18.96 9.15
N GLY A 154 -4.53 18.49 8.41
CA GLY A 154 -5.92 18.94 8.54
C GLY A 154 -6.36 19.93 7.45
N ALA A 155 -5.56 20.12 6.40
CA ALA A 155 -5.89 21.01 5.28
C ALA A 155 -6.23 22.45 5.73
N ASN A 156 -5.47 22.96 6.71
CA ASN A 156 -5.64 24.30 7.24
C ASN A 156 -5.23 25.34 6.21
N VAL A 157 -5.88 26.50 6.22
CA VAL A 157 -5.61 27.58 5.25
C VAL A 157 -5.26 28.92 5.90
N ASN A 158 -5.13 28.93 7.23
CA ASN A 158 -4.98 30.14 8.05
C ASN A 158 -3.63 30.19 8.80
N GLU A 159 -2.59 29.55 8.25
CA GLU A 159 -1.30 29.28 8.92
C GLU A 159 -0.08 29.93 8.24
#